data_AF-A0A2D6WLD9-F1
#
_entry.id   AF-A0A2D6WLD9-F1
#
_cell.length_a   1.000
_cell.length_b   1.000
_cell.length_c   1.000
_cell.angle_alpha   90.00
_cell.angle_beta   90.00
_cell.angle_gamma   90.00
#
_symmetry.space_group_name_H-M   'P 1'
#
loop_
_entity.id
_entity.type
_entity.pdbx_description
1 polymer ?
#
loop_
_entity_poly.entity_id
_entity_poly.type
_entity_poly.pdbx_seq_one_letter_code
_entity_poly.pdbx_strand_id
1 'polypeptide(L)'
;MAYNITLIPGDGIGPELTEATKRVLKATGVAISWDVVHAGASVQEKYGTPLPTHVLESIRKNKVALKGPVTTPVGSGFRSINVALRQELDLYACIRPCKSYSGVPTARKDVGIVVVRENTEDLYSGIEFEKETPQAAELIKLLAKTHGVAVKADSGFSLKPISETGSRCIARFAFSYTRANKRSKVTAVHKANIMKFSDG
;
A
#
# COMPACT_ATOMS: atom_id res chain seq x y z
N MET A 1 -12.52 17.31 -23.38
CA MET A 1 -12.66 15.83 -23.31
C MET A 1 -12.75 15.43 -21.86
N ALA A 2 -13.58 14.43 -21.52
CA ALA A 2 -13.70 13.94 -20.14
C ALA A 2 -12.55 12.96 -19.81
N TYR A 3 -12.06 12.97 -18.58
CA TYR A 3 -11.12 11.98 -18.07
C TYR A 3 -11.87 10.70 -17.70
N ASN A 4 -11.46 9.56 -18.24
CA ASN A 4 -12.00 8.26 -17.83
C ASN A 4 -11.27 7.79 -16.57
N ILE A 5 -12.00 7.57 -15.48
CA ILE A 5 -11.42 7.20 -14.19
C ILE A 5 -12.20 6.02 -13.62
N THR A 6 -11.48 4.98 -13.19
CA THR A 6 -12.09 3.86 -12.48
C THR A 6 -12.48 4.29 -11.07
N LEU A 7 -13.71 4.02 -10.66
CA LEU A 7 -14.17 4.25 -9.29
C LEU A 7 -14.47 2.91 -8.61
N ILE A 8 -13.85 2.71 -7.44
CA ILE A 8 -14.17 1.61 -6.54
C ILE A 8 -14.82 2.20 -5.28
N PRO A 9 -16.15 2.10 -5.10
CA PRO A 9 -16.82 2.68 -3.93
C PRO A 9 -16.27 2.18 -2.59
N GLY A 10 -15.86 0.91 -2.55
CA GLY A 10 -15.33 0.25 -1.37
C GLY A 10 -16.43 -0.25 -0.42
N ASP A 11 -16.03 -0.61 0.80
CA ASP A 11 -16.89 -1.22 1.82
C ASP A 11 -17.06 -0.29 3.04
N GLY A 12 -18.03 -0.59 3.91
CA GLY A 12 -18.28 0.17 5.14
C GLY A 12 -18.64 1.63 4.86
N ILE A 13 -17.83 2.57 5.35
CA ILE A 13 -18.00 4.02 5.08
C ILE A 13 -17.61 4.44 3.65
N GLY A 14 -17.07 3.51 2.84
CA GLY A 14 -16.54 3.81 1.51
C GLY A 14 -17.54 4.45 0.55
N PRO A 15 -18.73 3.88 0.35
CA PRO A 15 -19.75 4.46 -0.53
C PRO A 15 -20.11 5.92 -0.19
N GLU A 16 -20.30 6.23 1.10
CA GLU A 16 -20.62 7.59 1.55
C GLU A 16 -19.47 8.57 1.25
N LEU A 17 -18.23 8.18 1.54
CA LEU A 17 -17.04 8.99 1.27
C LEU A 17 -16.81 9.22 -0.23
N THR A 18 -17.02 8.20 -1.05
CA THR A 18 -16.83 8.30 -2.51
C THR A 18 -17.91 9.17 -3.15
N GLU A 19 -19.16 9.10 -2.71
CA GLU A 19 -20.20 10.02 -3.19
C GLU A 19 -19.95 11.47 -2.75
N ALA A 20 -19.48 11.71 -1.52
CA ALA A 20 -19.04 13.03 -1.11
C ALA A 20 -17.89 13.55 -1.98
N THR A 21 -16.90 12.69 -2.29
CA THR A 21 -15.77 13.03 -3.14
C THR A 21 -16.21 13.37 -4.58
N LYS A 22 -17.13 12.59 -5.16
CA LYS A 22 -17.70 12.87 -6.51
C LYS A 22 -18.39 14.23 -6.57
N ARG A 23 -19.15 14.60 -5.53
CA ARG A 23 -19.80 15.92 -5.45
C ARG A 23 -18.78 17.05 -5.44
N VAL A 24 -17.73 16.93 -4.64
CA VAL A 24 -16.64 17.93 -4.58
C VAL A 24 -15.92 18.02 -5.93
N LEU A 25 -15.56 16.89 -6.54
CA LEU A 25 -14.89 16.87 -7.84
C LEU A 25 -15.77 17.47 -8.95
N LYS A 26 -17.06 17.15 -8.98
CA LYS A 26 -18.02 17.75 -9.93
C LYS A 26 -18.07 19.27 -9.80
N ALA A 27 -18.04 19.79 -8.58
CA ALA A 27 -18.04 21.24 -8.32
C ALA A 27 -16.78 21.96 -8.83
N THR A 28 -15.66 21.25 -9.05
CA THR A 28 -14.45 21.84 -9.65
C THR A 28 -14.58 22.11 -11.16
N GLY A 29 -15.62 21.57 -11.82
CA GLY A 29 -15.82 21.68 -13.26
C GLY A 29 -14.99 20.69 -14.09
N VAL A 30 -14.14 19.86 -13.47
CA VAL A 30 -13.40 18.81 -14.17
C VAL A 30 -14.39 17.76 -14.70
N ALA A 31 -14.41 17.57 -16.01
CA ALA A 31 -15.22 16.55 -16.66
C ALA A 31 -14.63 15.15 -16.42
N ILE A 32 -15.30 14.35 -15.60
CA ILE A 32 -14.90 12.97 -15.27
C ILE A 32 -16.00 12.01 -15.72
N SER A 33 -15.62 10.98 -16.46
CA SER A 33 -16.44 9.81 -16.77
C SER A 33 -16.04 8.68 -15.84
N TRP A 34 -16.96 8.25 -14.98
CA TRP A 34 -16.70 7.23 -13.97
C TRP A 34 -16.99 5.84 -14.53
N ASP A 35 -15.96 4.99 -14.54
CA ASP A 35 -16.09 3.54 -14.75
C ASP A 35 -16.19 2.87 -13.38
N VAL A 36 -17.43 2.60 -12.93
CA VAL A 36 -17.68 2.11 -11.58
C VAL A 36 -17.54 0.60 -11.55
N VAL A 37 -16.58 0.11 -10.76
CA VAL A 37 -16.36 -1.32 -10.53
C VAL A 37 -16.32 -1.61 -9.04
N HIS A 38 -16.63 -2.84 -8.64
CA HIS A 38 -16.74 -3.21 -7.22
C HIS A 38 -15.65 -4.22 -6.84
N ALA A 39 -14.99 -3.95 -5.71
CA ALA A 39 -14.00 -4.81 -5.08
C ALA A 39 -14.18 -4.72 -3.56
N GLY A 40 -13.93 -5.82 -2.86
CA GLY A 40 -14.16 -5.91 -1.42
C GLY A 40 -14.94 -7.13 -0.98
N ALA A 41 -15.31 -7.11 0.31
CA ALA A 41 -16.13 -8.15 0.90
C ALA A 41 -17.50 -8.24 0.20
N SER A 42 -18.02 -7.09 -0.25
CA SER A 42 -19.31 -6.97 -0.96
C SER A 42 -19.40 -7.74 -2.27
N VAL A 43 -18.28 -8.14 -2.87
CA VAL A 43 -18.27 -8.88 -4.15
C VAL A 43 -17.80 -10.34 -4.01
N GLN A 44 -17.34 -10.74 -2.83
CA GLN A 44 -16.82 -12.08 -2.57
C GLN A 44 -17.87 -13.16 -2.85
N GLU A 45 -19.09 -12.99 -2.34
CA GLU A 45 -20.18 -13.96 -2.51
C GLU A 45 -20.56 -14.14 -3.99
N LYS A 46 -20.51 -13.04 -4.76
CA LYS A 46 -20.93 -13.03 -6.16
C LYS A 46 -19.88 -13.60 -7.13
N TYR A 47 -18.60 -13.31 -6.90
CA TYR A 47 -17.52 -13.66 -7.84
C TYR A 47 -16.56 -14.72 -7.30
N GLY A 48 -16.73 -15.18 -6.06
CA GLY A 48 -15.81 -16.11 -5.39
C GLY A 48 -14.45 -15.50 -5.02
N THR A 49 -14.21 -14.24 -5.39
CA THR A 49 -12.98 -13.49 -5.13
C THR A 49 -13.31 -12.06 -4.77
N PRO A 50 -12.55 -11.41 -3.87
CA PRO A 50 -12.85 -10.05 -3.44
C PRO A 50 -12.19 -9.02 -4.36
N LEU A 51 -11.34 -9.48 -5.29
CA LEU A 51 -10.73 -8.68 -6.35
C LEU A 51 -10.92 -9.39 -7.71
N PRO A 52 -12.10 -9.27 -8.33
CA PRO A 52 -12.35 -9.82 -9.67
C PRO A 52 -11.43 -9.20 -10.73
N THR A 53 -11.06 -9.98 -11.75
CA THR A 53 -10.10 -9.55 -12.80
C THR A 53 -10.53 -8.29 -13.54
N HIS A 54 -11.84 -8.11 -13.78
CA HIS A 54 -12.37 -6.92 -14.47
C HIS A 54 -12.05 -5.60 -13.74
N VAL A 55 -11.81 -5.65 -12.43
CA VAL A 55 -11.38 -4.48 -11.65
C VAL A 55 -9.97 -4.06 -12.07
N LEU A 56 -9.03 -5.02 -12.15
CA LEU A 56 -7.66 -4.77 -12.60
C LEU A 56 -7.63 -4.33 -14.07
N GLU A 57 -8.46 -4.93 -14.92
CA GLU A 57 -8.59 -4.55 -16.32
C GLU A 57 -9.08 -3.11 -16.48
N SER A 58 -10.11 -2.70 -15.73
CA SER A 58 -10.59 -1.32 -15.71
C SER A 58 -9.49 -0.34 -15.29
N ILE A 59 -8.75 -0.63 -14.20
CA ILE A 59 -7.66 0.24 -13.75
C ILE A 59 -6.53 0.28 -14.78
N ARG A 60 -6.14 -0.85 -15.37
CA ARG A 60 -5.09 -0.93 -16.40
C ARG A 60 -5.49 -0.20 -17.68
N LYS A 61 -6.79 -0.20 -18.03
CA LYS A 61 -7.34 0.56 -19.17
C LYS A 61 -7.34 2.06 -18.90
N ASN A 62 -7.87 2.49 -17.76
CA ASN A 62 -8.06 3.91 -17.45
C ASN A 62 -6.81 4.60 -16.86
N LYS A 63 -5.83 3.82 -16.37
CA LYS A 63 -4.58 4.25 -15.72
C LYS A 63 -4.73 5.01 -14.40
N VAL A 64 -5.92 5.54 -14.12
CA VAL A 64 -6.25 6.30 -12.92
C VAL A 64 -7.46 5.68 -12.25
N ALA A 65 -7.38 5.50 -10.94
CA ALA A 65 -8.47 4.99 -10.13
C ALA A 65 -8.64 5.78 -8.84
N LEU A 66 -9.89 5.97 -8.43
CA LEU A 66 -10.27 6.46 -7.11
C LEU A 66 -10.92 5.31 -6.34
N LYS A 67 -10.51 5.08 -5.09
CA LYS A 67 -11.10 4.02 -4.26
C LYS A 67 -11.47 4.50 -2.87
N GLY A 68 -12.63 4.05 -2.38
CA GLY A 68 -12.95 4.06 -0.96
C GLY A 68 -12.15 3.00 -0.18
N PRO A 69 -12.19 3.02 1.17
CA PRO A 69 -11.69 1.93 2.00
C PRO A 69 -12.35 0.59 1.63
N VAL A 70 -11.61 -0.50 1.76
CA VAL A 70 -12.09 -1.85 1.43
C VAL A 70 -11.72 -2.77 2.60
N THR A 71 -12.66 -3.59 3.05
CA THR A 71 -12.49 -4.43 4.23
C THR A 71 -11.50 -5.57 3.93
N THR A 72 -10.53 -5.79 4.83
CA THR A 72 -9.68 -6.99 4.82
C THR A 72 -9.91 -7.72 6.15
N PRO A 73 -10.37 -8.98 6.15
CA PRO A 73 -10.56 -9.75 7.38
C PRO A 73 -9.20 -9.99 8.09
N VAL A 74 -9.22 -10.06 9.42
CA VAL A 74 -8.04 -10.26 10.26
C VAL A 74 -7.90 -11.74 10.61
N GLY A 75 -6.69 -12.30 10.49
CA GLY A 75 -6.33 -13.64 10.96
C GLY A 75 -6.81 -14.82 10.10
N SER A 76 -7.88 -14.66 9.32
CA SER A 76 -8.36 -15.66 8.37
C SER A 76 -8.89 -15.01 7.09
N GLY A 77 -8.75 -15.69 5.95
CA GLY A 77 -9.29 -15.25 4.66
C GLY A 77 -8.24 -14.84 3.63
N PHE A 78 -8.61 -13.91 2.75
CA PHE A 78 -7.83 -13.53 1.57
C PHE A 78 -6.73 -12.51 1.89
N ARG A 79 -5.64 -12.55 1.11
CA ARG A 79 -4.58 -11.54 1.14
C ARG A 79 -5.18 -10.15 0.90
N SER A 80 -4.75 -9.14 1.66
CA SER A 80 -5.33 -7.79 1.58
C SER A 80 -5.45 -7.29 0.14
N ILE A 81 -6.67 -6.89 -0.24
CA ILE A 81 -6.96 -6.34 -1.58
C ILE A 81 -6.09 -5.13 -1.88
N ASN A 82 -5.80 -4.31 -0.87
CA ASN A 82 -4.92 -3.16 -1.04
C ASN A 82 -3.49 -3.57 -1.36
N VAL A 83 -3.00 -4.69 -0.80
CA VAL A 83 -1.68 -5.25 -1.11
C VAL A 83 -1.70 -5.88 -2.50
N ALA A 84 -2.73 -6.68 -2.82
CA ALA A 84 -2.90 -7.29 -4.13
C ALA A 84 -2.93 -6.24 -5.26
N LEU A 85 -3.73 -5.17 -5.10
CA LEU A 85 -3.76 -4.06 -6.06
C LEU A 85 -2.40 -3.40 -6.27
N ARG A 86 -1.59 -3.25 -5.21
CA ARG A 86 -0.26 -2.63 -5.33
C ARG A 86 0.71 -3.53 -6.08
N GLN A 87 0.67 -4.83 -5.82
CA GLN A 87 1.53 -5.82 -6.47
C GLN A 87 1.14 -6.01 -7.94
N GLU A 88 -0.14 -6.25 -8.21
CA GLU A 88 -0.68 -6.49 -9.56
C GLU A 88 -0.55 -5.31 -10.52
N LEU A 89 -0.43 -4.10 -9.98
CA LEU A 89 -0.32 -2.86 -10.75
C LEU A 89 1.06 -2.18 -10.59
N ASP A 90 2.00 -2.83 -9.90
CA ASP A 90 3.34 -2.31 -9.61
C ASP A 90 3.33 -0.86 -9.07
N LEU A 91 2.45 -0.60 -8.10
CA LEU A 91 2.29 0.71 -7.45
C LEU A 91 3.35 0.92 -6.37
N TYR A 92 4.61 0.99 -6.80
CA TYR A 92 5.81 0.99 -5.94
C TYR A 92 5.95 2.21 -5.02
N ALA A 93 5.31 3.34 -5.35
CA ALA A 93 5.40 4.57 -4.56
C ALA A 93 4.07 4.90 -3.86
N CYS A 94 4.05 4.84 -2.54
CA CYS A 94 2.94 5.33 -1.71
C CYS A 94 3.20 6.77 -1.27
N ILE A 95 2.41 7.72 -1.79
CA ILE A 95 2.56 9.15 -1.51
C ILE A 95 1.48 9.61 -0.53
N ARG A 96 1.89 10.22 0.59
CA ARG A 96 0.97 10.72 1.62
C ARG A 96 1.32 12.16 1.99
N PRO A 97 0.65 13.15 1.38
CA PRO A 97 0.73 14.53 1.84
C PRO A 97 0.09 14.67 3.22
N CYS A 98 0.84 15.21 4.18
CA CYS A 98 0.36 15.53 5.52
C CYS A 98 0.54 17.03 5.74
N LYS A 99 -0.58 17.75 5.81
CA LYS A 99 -0.59 19.20 6.00
C LYS A 99 -1.59 19.63 7.05
N SER A 100 -1.30 20.74 7.72
CA SER A 100 -2.28 21.41 8.58
C SER A 100 -3.36 22.09 7.73
N TYR A 101 -4.61 21.97 8.17
CA TYR A 101 -5.76 22.66 7.56
C TYR A 101 -6.29 23.71 8.53
N SER A 102 -6.60 24.90 8.02
CA SER A 102 -7.21 25.95 8.83
C SER A 102 -8.56 25.49 9.37
N GLY A 103 -8.85 25.80 10.63
CA GLY A 103 -10.08 25.40 11.32
C GLY A 103 -10.08 23.96 11.88
N VAL A 104 -9.09 23.12 11.56
CA VAL A 104 -9.01 21.77 12.13
C VAL A 104 -8.19 21.78 13.42
N PRO A 105 -8.76 21.38 14.58
CA PRO A 105 -8.02 21.33 15.84
C PRO A 105 -6.93 20.26 15.75
N THR A 106 -5.69 20.65 16.02
CA THR A 106 -4.52 19.77 15.92
C THR A 106 -3.53 20.05 17.04
N ALA A 107 -2.87 19.00 17.54
CA ALA A 107 -1.84 19.13 18.59
C ALA A 107 -0.58 19.87 18.09
N ARG A 108 -0.32 19.85 16.78
CA ARG A 108 0.78 20.58 16.13
C ARG A 108 0.26 21.35 14.92
N LYS A 109 0.65 22.61 14.86
CA LYS A 109 0.39 23.51 13.72
C LYS A 109 1.55 23.45 12.73
N ASP A 110 1.33 24.02 11.55
CA ASP A 110 2.34 24.23 10.50
C ASP A 110 3.03 22.95 10.00
N VAL A 111 2.27 21.84 9.96
CA VAL A 111 2.73 20.59 9.35
C VAL A 111 2.66 20.72 7.82
N GLY A 112 3.74 20.35 7.14
CA GLY A 112 3.86 20.45 5.68
C GLY A 112 4.75 19.38 5.05
N ILE A 113 4.57 18.12 5.46
CA ILE A 113 5.41 17.00 5.00
C ILE A 113 4.70 16.17 3.92
N VAL A 114 5.48 15.47 3.11
CA VAL A 114 4.96 14.42 2.22
C VAL A 114 5.78 13.19 2.50
N VAL A 115 5.10 12.11 2.90
CA VAL A 115 5.74 10.81 3.05
C VAL A 115 5.76 10.14 1.68
N VAL A 116 6.97 9.79 1.22
CA VAL A 116 7.22 8.98 0.04
C VAL A 116 7.69 7.63 0.54
N ARG A 117 6.86 6.60 0.41
CA ARG A 117 7.08 5.28 0.98
C ARG A 117 7.20 4.23 -0.11
N GLU A 118 8.24 3.40 -0.03
CA GLU A 118 8.38 2.14 -0.79
C GLU A 118 7.21 1.21 -0.40
N ASN A 119 6.58 0.60 -1.38
CA ASN A 119 5.27 0.01 -1.24
C ASN A 119 5.13 -1.40 -1.86
N THR A 120 6.23 -2.04 -2.29
CA THR A 120 6.23 -3.41 -2.83
C THR A 120 7.01 -4.41 -1.97
N GLU A 121 7.96 -3.99 -1.15
CA GLU A 121 8.85 -4.88 -0.37
C GLU A 121 8.65 -4.72 1.15
N ASP A 122 9.71 -4.95 1.95
CA ASP A 122 9.70 -4.98 3.41
C ASP A 122 8.80 -6.13 3.95
N LEU A 123 8.44 -6.09 5.23
CA LEU A 123 7.50 -7.01 5.87
C LEU A 123 6.12 -7.06 5.16
N TYR A 124 5.79 -6.03 4.37
CA TYR A 124 4.55 -5.98 3.59
C TYR A 124 4.55 -6.91 2.37
N SER A 125 5.69 -7.51 2.03
CA SER A 125 5.77 -8.62 1.08
C SER A 125 4.94 -9.83 1.52
N GLY A 126 4.66 -9.98 2.82
CA GLY A 126 3.81 -11.06 3.37
C GLY A 126 4.44 -12.44 3.22
N ILE A 127 5.77 -12.51 3.22
CA ILE A 127 6.50 -13.78 3.26
C ILE A 127 6.57 -14.22 4.72
N GLU A 128 5.61 -15.06 5.11
CA GLU A 128 5.39 -15.46 6.49
C GLU A 128 5.33 -17.00 6.62
N PHE A 129 5.87 -17.50 7.73
CA PHE A 129 5.83 -18.91 8.09
C PHE A 129 5.19 -19.04 9.46
N GLU A 130 4.07 -19.76 9.52
CA GLU A 130 3.38 -20.05 10.77
C GLU A 130 4.24 -20.96 11.65
N LYS A 131 4.22 -20.70 12.96
CA LYS A 131 4.94 -21.52 13.94
C LYS A 131 4.49 -22.98 13.87
N GLU A 132 5.36 -23.89 14.33
CA GLU A 132 5.04 -25.32 14.43
C GLU A 132 4.72 -26.00 13.07
N THR A 133 4.99 -25.34 11.93
CA THR A 133 4.90 -25.93 10.58
C THR A 133 6.21 -26.58 10.14
N PRO A 134 6.18 -27.56 9.21
CA PRO A 134 7.40 -28.15 8.64
C PRO A 134 8.37 -27.11 8.07
N GLN A 135 7.84 -26.09 7.39
CA GLN A 135 8.62 -25.01 6.78
C GLN A 135 9.31 -24.14 7.84
N ALA A 136 8.62 -23.81 8.93
CA ALA A 136 9.23 -23.09 10.05
C ALA A 136 10.34 -23.92 10.72
N ALA A 137 10.14 -25.23 10.89
CA ALA A 137 11.16 -26.12 11.43
C ALA A 137 12.41 -26.22 10.54
N GLU A 138 12.24 -26.24 9.22
CA GLU A 138 13.35 -26.17 8.27
C GLU A 138 14.10 -24.85 8.35
N LEU A 139 13.38 -23.73 8.48
CA LEU A 139 13.99 -22.42 8.64
C LEU A 139 14.81 -22.32 9.94
N ILE A 140 14.31 -22.87 11.06
CA ILE A 140 15.06 -22.94 12.32
C ILE A 140 16.37 -23.72 12.14
N LYS A 141 16.31 -24.89 11.47
CA LYS A 141 17.50 -25.69 11.18
C LYS A 141 18.50 -24.94 10.31
N LEU A 142 18.01 -24.21 9.30
CA LEU A 142 18.85 -23.38 8.43
C LEU A 142 19.55 -22.29 9.22
N LEU A 143 18.83 -21.53 10.04
CA LEU A 143 19.38 -20.43 10.85
C LEU A 143 20.41 -20.92 11.87
N ALA A 144 20.16 -22.07 12.51
CA ALA A 144 21.12 -22.70 13.40
C ALA A 144 22.40 -23.10 12.65
N LYS A 145 22.26 -23.66 11.44
CA LYS A 145 23.39 -24.10 10.60
C LYS A 145 24.21 -22.94 10.04
N THR A 146 23.58 -21.86 9.56
CA THR A 146 24.26 -20.78 8.82
C THR A 146 24.69 -19.63 9.71
N HIS A 147 23.94 -19.32 10.77
CA HIS A 147 24.17 -18.16 11.62
C HIS A 147 24.45 -18.52 13.08
N GLY A 148 24.37 -19.81 13.46
CA GLY A 148 24.55 -20.24 14.85
C GLY A 148 23.47 -19.71 15.80
N VAL A 149 22.33 -19.27 15.26
CA VAL A 149 21.26 -18.65 16.05
C VAL A 149 20.31 -19.72 16.55
N ALA A 150 20.14 -19.80 17.88
CA ALA A 150 19.10 -20.60 18.49
C ALA A 150 17.78 -19.82 18.50
N VAL A 151 16.82 -20.26 17.67
CA VAL A 151 15.46 -19.72 17.63
C VAL A 151 14.53 -20.69 18.36
N LYS A 152 13.54 -20.15 19.09
CA LYS A 152 12.56 -20.99 19.81
C LYS A 152 11.67 -21.74 18.82
N ALA A 153 11.34 -23.00 19.12
CA ALA A 153 10.55 -23.87 18.24
C ALA A 153 9.12 -23.37 17.96
N ASP A 154 8.58 -22.54 18.86
CA ASP A 154 7.25 -21.93 18.78
C ASP A 154 7.25 -20.54 18.10
N SER A 155 8.33 -20.19 17.39
CA SER A 155 8.43 -18.89 16.70
C SER A 155 7.70 -18.91 15.35
N GLY A 156 6.95 -17.85 15.07
CA GLY A 156 6.53 -17.49 13.71
C GLY A 156 7.61 -16.63 13.04
N PHE A 157 7.70 -16.71 11.72
CA PHE A 157 8.73 -16.00 10.96
C PHE A 157 8.12 -15.07 9.92
N SER A 158 8.66 -13.85 9.80
CA SER A 158 8.38 -12.94 8.70
C SER A 158 9.72 -12.55 8.06
N LEU A 159 9.83 -12.66 6.74
CA LEU A 159 11.01 -12.23 6.01
C LEU A 159 10.86 -10.79 5.53
N LYS A 160 11.92 -10.00 5.73
CA LYS A 160 12.02 -8.59 5.31
C LYS A 160 13.04 -8.45 4.17
N PRO A 161 12.67 -8.72 2.92
CA PRO A 161 13.51 -8.39 1.78
C PRO A 161 13.47 -6.88 1.52
N ILE A 162 14.63 -6.29 1.24
CA ILE A 162 14.78 -4.94 0.70
C ILE A 162 15.79 -5.03 -0.44
N SER A 163 15.44 -4.55 -1.62
CA SER A 163 16.33 -4.58 -2.80
C SER A 163 16.92 -3.21 -3.10
N GLU A 164 18.10 -3.22 -3.75
CA GLU A 164 18.68 -2.01 -4.32
C GLU A 164 17.74 -1.39 -5.37
N THR A 165 17.05 -2.22 -6.16
CA THR A 165 16.12 -1.78 -7.20
C THR A 165 14.97 -0.97 -6.60
N GLY A 166 14.26 -1.51 -5.61
CA GLY A 166 13.16 -0.83 -4.91
C GLY A 166 13.64 0.46 -4.26
N SER A 167 14.75 0.40 -3.54
CA SER A 167 15.37 1.54 -2.85
C SER A 167 15.76 2.67 -3.81
N ARG A 168 16.38 2.35 -4.96
CA ARG A 168 16.74 3.34 -5.97
C ARG A 168 15.51 3.93 -6.65
N CYS A 169 14.49 3.12 -6.94
CA CYS A 169 13.23 3.60 -7.53
C CYS A 169 12.54 4.62 -6.63
N ILE A 170 12.35 4.30 -5.35
CA ILE A 170 11.69 5.21 -4.42
C ILE A 170 12.52 6.47 -4.14
N ALA A 171 13.85 6.35 -4.04
CA ALA A 171 14.74 7.50 -3.88
C ALA A 171 14.65 8.45 -5.10
N ARG A 172 14.76 7.90 -6.32
CA ARG A 172 14.59 8.68 -7.56
C ARG A 172 13.23 9.37 -7.62
N PHE A 173 12.17 8.66 -7.24
CA PHE A 173 10.84 9.25 -7.16
C PHE A 173 10.80 10.41 -6.16
N ALA A 174 11.34 10.24 -4.95
CA ALA A 174 11.34 11.26 -3.91
C ALA A 174 12.08 12.54 -4.36
N PHE A 175 13.24 12.40 -4.99
CA PHE A 175 13.98 13.54 -5.55
C PHE A 175 13.22 14.22 -6.70
N SER A 176 12.61 13.43 -7.59
CA SER A 176 11.83 13.96 -8.72
C SER A 176 10.58 14.71 -8.24
N TYR A 177 9.86 14.13 -7.28
CA TYR A 177 8.72 14.75 -6.61
C TYR A 177 9.12 16.05 -5.92
N THR A 178 10.25 16.04 -5.21
CA THR A 178 10.79 17.21 -4.52
C THR A 178 11.08 18.36 -5.48
N ARG A 179 11.74 18.09 -6.61
CA ARG A 179 11.98 19.08 -7.68
C ARG A 179 10.69 19.60 -8.29
N ALA A 180 9.78 18.71 -8.69
CA ALA A 180 8.51 19.07 -9.33
C ALA A 180 7.60 19.91 -8.42
N ASN A 181 7.66 19.69 -7.10
CA ASN A 181 6.82 20.37 -6.12
C ASN A 181 7.57 21.46 -5.34
N LYS A 182 8.75 21.90 -5.82
CA LYS A 182 9.56 22.98 -5.24
C LYS A 182 9.82 22.82 -3.73
N ARG A 183 10.06 21.58 -3.29
CA ARG A 183 10.44 21.28 -1.90
C ARG A 183 11.96 21.38 -1.74
N SER A 184 12.42 21.76 -0.56
CA SER A 184 13.83 22.08 -0.29
C SER A 184 14.62 20.95 0.38
N LYS A 185 13.94 19.93 0.94
CA LYS A 185 14.58 18.88 1.74
C LYS A 185 13.98 17.52 1.46
N VAL A 186 14.85 16.53 1.28
CA VAL A 186 14.53 15.09 1.34
C VAL A 186 15.17 14.55 2.61
N THR A 187 14.44 13.74 3.37
CA THR A 187 14.95 13.07 4.58
C THR A 187 14.72 11.57 4.41
N ALA A 188 15.80 10.78 4.45
CA ALA A 188 15.70 9.33 4.52
C ALA A 188 15.42 8.91 5.97
N VAL A 189 14.46 8.01 6.16
CA VAL A 189 14.10 7.47 7.47
C VAL A 189 14.38 5.97 7.44
N HIS A 190 15.20 5.49 8.37
CA HIS A 190 15.70 4.12 8.37
C HIS A 190 16.16 3.69 9.76
N LYS A 191 16.39 2.39 9.97
CA LYS A 191 16.95 1.80 11.19
C LYS A 191 18.24 1.01 10.94
N ALA A 192 19.12 1.55 10.08
CA ALA A 192 20.41 0.94 9.70
C ALA A 192 21.32 0.58 10.89
N ASN A 193 21.17 1.29 12.02
CA ASN A 193 21.96 1.02 13.22
C ASN A 193 21.72 -0.39 13.79
N ILE A 194 20.54 -0.97 13.55
CA ILE A 194 20.20 -2.35 13.91
C ILE A 194 20.15 -3.24 12.65
N MET A 195 19.50 -2.76 11.59
CA MET A 195 19.24 -3.51 10.36
C MET A 195 20.20 -3.08 9.24
N LYS A 196 21.47 -3.47 9.38
CA LYS A 196 22.57 -2.99 8.52
C LYS A 196 22.47 -3.39 7.04
N PHE A 197 21.81 -4.50 6.73
CA PHE A 197 21.78 -5.08 5.38
C PHE A 197 20.43 -4.89 4.67
N SER A 198 19.48 -4.20 5.29
CA SER A 198 18.15 -3.93 4.70
C SER A 198 17.79 -2.45 4.79
N ASP A 199 17.61 -1.91 5.98
CA ASP A 199 17.44 -0.46 6.21
C ASP A 199 18.76 0.34 6.05
N GLY A 200 19.87 -0.37 5.84
CA GLY A 200 21.25 0.12 5.73
C GLY A 200 21.50 1.16 4.66
#